data_AF-A0A9W4T0I7-F1
#
_entry.id   AF-A0A9W4T0I7-F1
#
_cell.length_a   1.000
_cell.length_b   1.000
_cell.length_c   1.000
_cell.angle_alpha   90.00
_cell.angle_beta   90.00
_cell.angle_gamma   90.00
#
_symmetry.space_group_name_H-M   'P 1'
#
loop_
_entity.id
_entity.type
_entity.pdbx_description
1 polymer ?
#
loop_
_entity_poly.entity_id
_entity_poly.type
_entity_poly.pdbx_seq_one_letter_code
_entity_poly.pdbx_strand_id
1 'polypeptide(L)'
;MELSLEKRYEIVFLREHPAGPKFSFRFIAKQVCCSKSTVIYWVKRYHENRDLSTSERLGWYYVTSAKQDDKIVKMAEKEHNITTIQIQEKMEERGVGISVETVWQFPGRKKVFRSVKYSPKVYVWGCFSASGFDKLFCFQRNINAEFMCTIYEQGLLASISKLFGEGNID
;
A
#
# COMPACT_ATOMS: atom_id res chain seq x y z
N MET A 1 -19.40 22.14 -10.23
CA MET A 1 -20.43 21.15 -9.84
C MET A 1 -20.42 20.06 -10.89
N GLU A 2 -20.02 18.84 -10.54
CA GLU A 2 -19.97 17.74 -11.52
C GLU A 2 -21.39 17.22 -11.75
N LEU A 3 -21.86 17.30 -13.00
CA LEU A 3 -23.16 16.76 -13.38
C LEU A 3 -23.04 15.23 -13.48
N SER A 4 -23.99 14.48 -12.90
CA SER A 4 -24.03 13.01 -13.00
C SER A 4 -24.10 12.57 -14.47
N LEU A 5 -23.56 11.39 -14.77
CA LEU A 5 -23.52 10.85 -16.13
C LEU A 5 -24.91 10.72 -16.75
N GLU A 6 -25.88 10.26 -15.96
CA GLU A 6 -27.29 10.13 -16.35
C GLU A 6 -27.87 11.46 -16.83
N LYS A 7 -27.62 12.54 -16.09
CA LYS A 7 -28.11 13.88 -16.44
C LYS A 7 -27.44 14.42 -17.72
N ARG A 8 -26.21 14.00 -18.04
CA ARG A 8 -25.55 14.37 -19.31
C ARG A 8 -26.23 13.69 -20.50
N TYR A 9 -26.54 12.40 -20.37
CA TYR A 9 -27.27 11.66 -21.39
C TYR A 9 -28.74 12.13 -21.51
N GLU A 10 -29.38 12.51 -20.41
CA GLU A 10 -30.72 13.13 -20.43
C GLU A 10 -30.71 14.43 -21.24
N ILE A 11 -29.70 15.29 -21.04
CA ILE A 11 -29.54 16.53 -21.84
C ILE A 11 -29.47 16.22 -23.34
N VAL A 12 -28.66 15.23 -23.73
CA VAL A 12 -28.51 14.84 -25.14
C VAL A 12 -29.79 14.20 -25.67
N PHE A 13 -30.45 13.37 -24.88
CA PHE A 13 -31.72 12.74 -25.24
C PHE A 13 -32.80 13.79 -25.55
N LEU A 14 -32.95 14.78 -24.67
CA LEU A 14 -33.96 15.83 -24.83
C LEU A 14 -33.69 16.76 -26.02
N ARG A 15 -32.46 16.80 -26.52
CA ARG A 15 -32.06 17.72 -27.59
C ARG A 15 -31.89 17.07 -28.96
N GLU A 16 -31.08 16.01 -29.05
CA GLU A 16 -30.57 15.48 -30.32
C GLU A 16 -31.13 14.09 -30.68
N HIS A 17 -31.68 13.35 -29.71
CA HIS A 17 -32.11 11.97 -29.96
C HIS A 17 -33.31 11.91 -30.94
N PRO A 18 -33.34 10.97 -31.91
CA PRO A 18 -34.41 10.88 -32.91
C PRO A 18 -35.78 10.60 -32.30
N ALA A 19 -35.84 9.81 -31.22
CA ALA A 19 -37.06 9.58 -30.44
C ALA A 19 -37.29 10.64 -29.34
N GLY A 20 -36.46 11.69 -29.31
CA GLY A 20 -36.51 12.75 -28.30
C GLY A 20 -37.41 13.92 -28.72
N PRO A 21 -37.89 14.71 -27.75
CA PRO A 21 -38.81 15.82 -27.98
C PRO A 21 -38.17 17.11 -28.56
N LYS A 22 -36.84 17.13 -28.76
CA LYS A 22 -36.05 18.24 -29.35
C LYS A 22 -36.32 19.61 -28.72
N PHE A 23 -36.20 19.69 -27.40
CA PHE A 23 -36.50 20.90 -26.65
C PHE A 23 -35.44 22.01 -26.77
N SER A 24 -35.86 23.24 -26.45
CA SER A 24 -34.96 24.40 -26.38
C SER A 24 -33.98 24.28 -25.21
N PHE A 25 -32.77 24.84 -25.36
CA PHE A 25 -31.74 24.78 -24.32
C PHE A 25 -32.18 25.36 -22.96
N ARG A 26 -33.02 26.40 -22.97
CA ARG A 26 -33.53 27.03 -21.74
C ARG A 26 -34.54 26.13 -21.02
N PHE A 27 -35.33 25.36 -21.77
CA PHE A 27 -36.28 24.40 -21.21
C PHE A 27 -35.54 23.21 -20.57
N ILE A 28 -34.57 22.63 -21.30
CA ILE A 28 -33.73 21.53 -20.80
C ILE A 28 -32.97 21.94 -19.54
N ALA A 29 -32.41 23.15 -19.52
CA ALA A 29 -31.70 23.68 -18.34
C ALA A 29 -32.59 23.74 -17.09
N LYS A 30 -33.85 24.16 -17.25
CA LYS A 30 -34.83 24.16 -16.15
C LYS A 30 -35.19 22.73 -15.72
N GLN A 31 -35.38 21.82 -16.67
CA GLN A 31 -35.77 20.44 -16.39
C GLN A 31 -34.68 19.65 -15.65
N VAL A 32 -33.41 19.78 -16.09
CA VAL A 32 -32.26 19.06 -15.50
C VAL A 32 -31.68 19.82 -14.28
N CYS A 33 -32.23 20.99 -13.96
CA CYS A 33 -31.79 21.90 -12.91
C CYS A 33 -30.30 22.30 -13.04
N CYS A 34 -29.89 22.69 -14.25
CA CYS A 34 -28.52 23.11 -14.54
C CYS A 34 -28.50 24.43 -15.32
N SER A 35 -27.32 25.04 -15.51
CA SER A 35 -27.21 26.28 -16.26
C SER A 35 -27.35 26.04 -17.77
N LYS A 36 -27.86 27.04 -18.50
CA LYS A 36 -27.96 26.98 -19.97
C LYS A 36 -26.59 26.70 -20.63
N SER A 37 -25.52 27.26 -20.07
CA SER A 37 -24.15 27.05 -20.56
C SER A 37 -23.70 25.60 -20.37
N THR A 38 -24.05 24.95 -19.27
CA THR A 38 -23.78 23.52 -19.05
C THR A 38 -24.49 22.64 -20.07
N VAL A 39 -25.75 22.94 -20.40
CA VAL A 39 -26.50 22.21 -21.45
C VAL A 39 -25.81 22.34 -22.81
N ILE A 40 -25.45 23.57 -23.21
CA ILE A 40 -24.76 23.82 -24.49
C ILE A 40 -23.41 23.09 -24.53
N TYR A 41 -22.64 23.15 -23.44
CA TYR A 41 -21.36 22.45 -23.32
C TYR A 41 -21.50 20.94 -23.57
N TRP A 42 -22.45 20.28 -22.92
CA TRP A 42 -22.62 18.83 -23.07
C TRP A 42 -23.13 18.41 -24.45
N VAL A 43 -24.02 19.20 -25.06
CA VAL A 43 -24.46 18.94 -26.45
C VAL A 43 -23.29 19.12 -27.42
N LYS A 44 -22.48 20.16 -27.26
CA LYS A 44 -21.26 20.36 -28.07
C LYS A 44 -20.27 19.21 -27.89
N ARG A 45 -20.01 18.82 -26.65
CA ARG A 45 -19.11 17.72 -26.31
C ARG A 45 -19.58 16.37 -26.88
N TYR A 46 -20.90 16.15 -26.95
CA TYR A 46 -21.49 14.95 -27.56
C TYR A 46 -21.24 14.86 -29.08
N HIS A 47 -21.19 16.01 -29.76
CA HIS A 47 -20.83 16.06 -31.17
C HIS A 47 -19.33 15.79 -31.39
N GLU A 48 -18.47 16.20 -30.46
CA GLU A 48 -17.03 15.94 -30.49
C GLU A 48 -16.71 14.47 -30.14
N ASN A 49 -17.31 13.95 -29.06
CA ASN A 49 -17.17 12.58 -28.59
C ASN A 49 -18.55 12.04 -28.17
N ARG A 50 -18.98 10.94 -28.77
CA ARG A 50 -20.28 10.31 -28.44
C ARG A 50 -20.35 9.81 -26.99
N ASP A 51 -19.19 9.54 -26.38
CA ASP A 51 -19.11 9.17 -24.97
C ASP A 51 -18.98 10.42 -24.07
N LEU A 52 -19.91 10.53 -23.12
CA LEU A 52 -19.99 11.62 -22.13
C LEU A 52 -19.39 11.23 -20.78
N SER A 53 -18.72 10.08 -20.70
CA SER A 53 -17.96 9.68 -19.53
C SER A 53 -16.90 10.74 -19.18
N THR A 54 -16.66 10.91 -17.88
CA THR A 54 -15.54 11.75 -17.44
C THR A 54 -14.27 10.94 -17.66
N SER A 55 -13.44 11.31 -18.63
CA SER A 55 -12.08 10.80 -18.69
C SER A 55 -11.37 11.13 -17.39
N GLU A 56 -10.61 10.18 -16.85
CA GLU A 56 -9.73 10.46 -15.73
C GLU A 56 -8.86 11.67 -16.08
N ARG A 57 -8.72 12.59 -15.13
CA ARG A 57 -7.80 13.71 -15.33
C ARG A 57 -6.42 13.10 -15.48
N LEU A 58 -5.77 13.36 -16.61
CA LEU A 58 -4.36 13.06 -16.74
C LEU A 58 -3.66 13.83 -15.61
N GLY A 59 -2.98 13.09 -14.74
CA GLY A 59 -2.15 13.65 -13.69
C GLY A 59 -1.05 14.53 -14.29
N TRP A 60 -0.19 15.04 -13.42
CA TRP A 60 0.97 15.79 -13.89
C TRP A 60 1.88 14.88 -14.73
N TYR A 61 2.49 15.42 -15.79
CA TYR A 61 3.39 14.65 -16.64
C TYR A 61 4.58 14.16 -15.82
N TYR A 62 4.77 12.84 -15.73
CA TYR A 62 5.93 12.25 -15.07
C TYR A 62 7.15 12.38 -15.96
N VAL A 63 8.31 12.68 -15.36
CA VAL A 63 9.61 12.67 -16.06
C VAL A 63 9.92 11.27 -16.60
N THR A 64 9.41 10.23 -15.94
CA THR A 64 9.61 8.84 -16.29
C THR A 64 8.37 8.20 -16.93
N SER A 65 8.61 7.22 -17.79
CA SER A 65 7.61 6.33 -18.37
C SER A 65 7.36 5.13 -17.45
N ALA A 66 6.16 4.55 -17.49
CA ALA A 66 5.82 3.33 -16.73
C ALA A 66 6.86 2.19 -16.89
N LYS A 67 7.48 2.04 -18.08
CA LYS A 67 8.54 1.05 -18.30
C LYS A 67 9.84 1.36 -17.56
N GLN A 68 10.15 2.64 -17.38
CA GLN A 68 11.31 3.10 -16.61
C GLN A 68 11.05 2.92 -15.12
N ASP A 69 9.83 3.21 -14.65
CA ASP A 69 9.40 3.03 -13.27
C ASP A 69 9.55 1.56 -12.83
N ASP A 70 9.05 0.63 -13.64
CA ASP A 70 9.20 -0.81 -13.39
C ASP A 70 10.66 -1.25 -13.28
N LYS A 71 11.56 -0.61 -14.05
CA LYS A 71 13.00 -0.89 -13.95
C LYS A 71 13.59 -0.36 -12.65
N ILE A 72 13.17 0.82 -12.18
CA ILE A 72 13.61 1.39 -10.91
C ILE A 72 13.23 0.45 -9.77
N VAL A 73 11.98 -0.03 -9.76
CA VAL A 73 11.50 -0.99 -8.77
C VAL A 73 12.31 -2.29 -8.83
N LYS A 74 12.55 -2.85 -10.02
CA LYS A 74 13.36 -4.08 -10.18
C LYS A 74 14.81 -3.92 -9.71
N MET A 75 15.42 -2.76 -9.91
CA MET A 75 16.77 -2.49 -9.41
C MET A 75 16.81 -2.44 -7.88
N ALA A 76 15.82 -1.80 -7.26
CA ALA A 76 15.67 -1.77 -5.80
C ALA A 76 15.35 -3.14 -5.19
N GLU A 77 14.58 -3.98 -5.88
CA GLU A 77 14.26 -5.33 -5.42
C GLU A 77 15.45 -6.30 -5.53
N LYS A 78 16.32 -6.12 -6.55
CA LYS A 78 17.48 -7.00 -6.77
C LYS A 78 18.57 -6.81 -5.72
N GLU A 79 18.82 -5.57 -5.29
CA GLU A 79 19.87 -5.21 -4.34
C GLU A 79 19.25 -4.48 -3.14
N HIS A 80 19.04 -5.15 -2.01
CA HIS A 80 18.37 -4.56 -0.84
C HIS A 80 19.10 -3.35 -0.23
N ASN A 81 20.40 -3.16 -0.52
CA ASN A 81 21.24 -2.09 0.04
C ASN A 81 21.58 -0.99 -0.99
N ILE A 82 20.93 -0.98 -2.15
CA ILE A 82 21.19 0.05 -3.16
C ILE A 82 20.65 1.41 -2.70
N THR A 83 21.46 2.46 -2.84
CA THR A 83 21.03 3.82 -2.47
C THR A 83 20.32 4.51 -3.64
N THR A 84 19.52 5.53 -3.34
CA THR A 84 18.79 6.29 -4.37
C THR A 84 19.73 7.01 -5.35
N ILE A 85 20.92 7.41 -4.89
CA ILE A 85 21.96 8.02 -5.72
C ILE A 85 22.49 6.99 -6.73
N GLN A 86 22.77 5.76 -6.27
CA GLN A 86 23.22 4.68 -7.16
C GLN A 86 22.16 4.28 -8.19
N ILE A 87 20.87 4.34 -7.81
CA ILE A 87 19.77 4.11 -8.76
C ILE A 87 19.72 5.23 -9.81
N GLN A 88 19.91 6.49 -9.40
CA GLN A 88 19.97 7.62 -10.33
C GLN A 88 21.15 7.47 -11.29
N GLU A 89 22.36 7.22 -10.79
CA GLU A 89 23.56 7.02 -11.62
C GLU A 89 23.33 5.92 -12.67
N LYS A 90 22.79 4.76 -12.25
CA LYS A 90 22.42 3.66 -13.16
C LYS A 90 21.35 4.04 -14.19
N MET A 91 20.52 5.05 -13.92
CA MET A 91 19.52 5.56 -14.87
C MET A 91 20.10 6.62 -15.80
N GLU A 92 21.01 7.46 -15.31
CA GLU A 92 21.77 8.42 -16.12
C GLU A 92 22.68 7.71 -17.13
N GLU A 93 23.35 6.63 -16.72
CA GLU A 93 24.12 5.74 -17.62
C GLU A 93 23.27 5.18 -18.77
N ARG A 94 21.95 5.07 -18.57
CA ARG A 94 20.98 4.58 -19.55
C ARG A 94 20.31 5.70 -20.34
N GLY A 95 20.78 6.94 -20.19
CA GLY A 95 20.29 8.13 -20.90
C GLY A 95 19.01 8.73 -20.32
N VAL A 96 18.66 8.41 -19.08
CA VAL A 96 17.45 8.92 -18.41
C VAL A 96 17.88 9.81 -17.24
N GLY A 97 17.93 11.12 -17.48
CA GLY A 97 18.23 12.11 -16.44
C GLY A 97 17.05 12.27 -15.48
N ILE A 98 17.18 11.73 -14.26
CA ILE A 98 16.17 11.81 -13.20
C ILE A 98 16.78 12.42 -11.95
N SER A 99 15.99 13.14 -11.15
CA SER A 99 16.45 13.61 -9.86
C SER A 99 16.41 12.51 -8.79
N VAL A 100 17.21 12.63 -7.74
CA VAL A 100 17.15 11.74 -6.57
C VAL A 100 15.72 11.68 -6.01
N GLU A 101 15.03 12.81 -5.91
CA GLU A 101 13.65 12.89 -5.40
C GLU A 101 12.67 12.09 -6.25
N THR A 102 12.89 12.05 -7.56
CA THR A 102 12.08 11.23 -8.47
C THR A 102 12.22 9.76 -8.07
N VAL A 103 13.44 9.30 -7.74
CA VAL A 103 13.70 7.95 -7.23
C VAL A 103 12.96 7.67 -5.91
N TRP A 104 12.91 8.66 -4.99
CA TRP A 104 12.17 8.55 -3.72
C TRP A 104 10.65 8.48 -3.87
N GLN A 105 10.11 9.09 -4.92
CA GLN A 105 8.67 9.14 -5.17
C GLN A 105 8.12 7.85 -5.77
N PHE A 106 8.96 6.89 -6.20
CA PHE A 106 8.45 5.68 -6.82
C PHE A 106 7.56 4.87 -5.85
N PRO A 107 6.33 4.55 -6.26
CA PRO A 107 5.33 3.91 -5.41
C PRO A 107 5.57 2.41 -5.21
N GLY A 108 6.82 1.94 -5.35
CA GLY A 108 7.25 0.58 -5.15
C GLY A 108 7.23 0.19 -3.67
N ARG A 109 6.02 0.01 -3.13
CA ARG A 109 5.72 -0.62 -1.84
C ARG A 109 6.52 -0.02 -0.68
N LYS A 110 6.16 1.19 -0.24
CA LYS A 110 6.34 1.53 1.18
C LYS A 110 5.60 0.46 1.98
N LYS A 111 6.31 -0.61 2.38
CA LYS A 111 5.80 -1.58 3.35
C LYS A 111 5.73 -0.82 4.66
N VAL A 112 4.57 -0.23 4.92
CA VAL A 112 4.25 0.33 6.22
C VAL A 112 4.13 -0.86 7.17
N PHE A 113 5.24 -1.21 7.82
CA PHE A 113 5.21 -2.11 8.96
C PHE A 113 4.57 -1.35 10.11
N ARG A 114 3.26 -1.52 10.28
CA ARG A 114 2.56 -1.03 11.45
C ARG A 114 3.06 -1.83 12.66
N SER A 115 4.06 -1.30 13.37
CA SER A 115 4.39 -1.79 14.69
C SER A 115 3.29 -1.33 15.64
N VAL A 116 2.62 -2.29 16.28
CA VAL A 116 1.71 -1.97 17.39
C VAL A 116 2.61 -1.60 18.57
N LYS A 117 2.49 -0.38 19.11
CA LYS A 117 3.32 0.10 20.22
C LYS A 117 3.31 -0.86 21.43
N TYR A 118 2.24 -1.63 21.58
CA TYR A 118 2.06 -2.63 22.62
C TYR A 118 1.59 -3.97 22.02
N SER A 119 2.48 -4.68 21.33
CA SER A 119 2.23 -6.08 20.97
C SER A 119 2.07 -6.94 22.23
N PRO A 120 1.27 -8.03 22.19
CA PRO A 120 1.19 -8.97 23.30
C PRO A 120 2.59 -9.48 23.65
N LYS A 121 3.04 -9.23 24.88
CA LYS A 121 4.37 -9.63 25.36
C LYS A 121 4.33 -11.12 25.70
N VAL A 122 5.13 -11.90 25.00
CA VAL A 122 5.43 -13.29 25.36
C VAL A 122 6.85 -13.31 25.92
N TYR A 123 6.98 -13.77 27.15
CA TYR A 123 8.25 -14.00 27.81
C TYR A 123 8.68 -15.44 27.52
N VAL A 124 9.98 -15.64 27.36
CA VAL A 124 10.57 -16.95 27.07
C VAL A 124 11.68 -17.22 28.07
N TRP A 125 11.69 -18.41 28.64
CA TRP A 125 12.77 -18.93 29.48
C TRP A 125 13.29 -20.24 28.91
N GLY A 126 14.60 -20.47 28.98
CA GLY A 126 15.21 -21.72 28.55
C GLY A 126 16.58 -21.92 29.19
N CYS A 127 16.95 -23.18 29.38
CA CYS A 127 18.25 -23.58 29.90
C CYS A 127 19.19 -23.95 28.73
N PHE A 128 20.38 -23.33 28.70
CA PHE A 128 21.39 -23.52 27.68
C PHE A 128 22.73 -23.86 28.33
N SER A 129 23.40 -24.88 27.81
CA SER A 129 24.74 -25.30 28.22
C SER A 129 25.59 -25.62 26.99
N ALA A 130 26.91 -25.76 27.17
CA ALA A 130 27.79 -26.24 26.11
C ALA A 130 27.41 -27.64 25.60
N SER A 131 26.81 -28.46 26.47
CA SER A 131 26.35 -29.82 26.18
C SER A 131 25.02 -29.86 25.40
N GLY A 132 24.31 -28.73 25.30
CA GLY A 132 23.03 -28.62 24.61
C GLY A 132 22.04 -27.69 25.30
N PHE A 133 20.87 -27.55 24.69
CA PHE A 133 19.73 -26.81 25.23
C PHE A 133 18.56 -27.76 25.49
N ASP A 134 17.72 -27.39 26.45
CA ASP A 134 16.50 -28.12 26.75
C ASP A 134 15.24 -27.28 26.44
N LYS A 135 14.08 -27.74 26.88
CA LYS A 135 12.77 -27.17 26.54
C LYS A 135 12.68 -25.66 26.84
N LEU A 136 12.13 -24.92 25.87
CA LEU A 136 11.78 -23.51 26.01
C LEU A 136 10.38 -23.36 26.64
N PHE A 137 10.28 -22.53 27.67
CA PHE A 137 9.05 -22.19 28.37
C PHE A 137 8.59 -20.80 27.94
N CYS A 138 7.45 -20.74 27.25
CA CYS A 138 6.82 -19.50 26.83
C CYS A 138 5.65 -19.16 27.78
N PHE A 139 5.55 -17.92 28.23
CA PHE A 139 4.48 -17.47 29.11
C PHE A 139 4.12 -16.00 28.89
N GLN A 140 2.88 -15.63 29.20
CA GLN A 140 2.34 -14.28 28.96
C GLN A 140 2.30 -13.39 30.21
N ARG A 141 2.50 -13.99 31.40
CA ARG A 141 2.48 -13.29 32.68
C ARG A 141 3.88 -12.81 33.08
N ASN A 142 3.95 -11.81 33.96
CA ASN A 142 5.22 -11.44 34.60
C ASN A 142 5.76 -12.61 35.45
N ILE A 143 7.08 -12.65 35.59
CA ILE A 143 7.77 -13.63 36.39
C ILE A 143 7.65 -13.27 37.86
N ASN A 144 7.06 -14.17 38.65
CA ASN A 144 7.05 -14.10 40.12
C ASN A 144 8.06 -15.10 40.69
N ALA A 145 8.49 -14.90 41.93
CA ALA A 145 9.46 -15.79 42.58
C ALA A 145 8.99 -17.25 42.63
N GLU A 146 7.74 -17.50 43.05
CA GLU A 146 7.14 -18.84 43.03
C GLU A 146 7.11 -19.44 41.62
N PHE A 147 6.79 -18.62 40.62
CA PHE A 147 6.76 -19.08 39.24
C PHE A 147 8.15 -19.43 38.71
N MET A 148 9.19 -18.67 39.09
CA MET A 148 10.58 -19.04 38.78
C MET A 148 10.97 -20.36 39.40
N CYS A 149 10.63 -20.61 40.66
CA CYS A 149 10.93 -21.88 41.32
C CYS A 149 10.32 -23.05 40.55
N THR A 150 9.03 -22.97 40.17
CA THR A 150 8.41 -24.00 39.32
C THR A 150 9.09 -24.17 37.96
N ILE A 151 9.53 -23.08 37.32
CA ILE A 151 10.26 -23.16 36.03
C ILE A 151 11.62 -23.83 36.23
N TYR A 152 12.31 -23.58 37.35
CA TYR A 152 13.60 -24.21 37.63
C TYR A 152 13.47 -25.67 38.00
N GLU A 153 12.46 -26.05 38.79
CA GLU A 153 12.20 -27.46 39.10
C GLU A 153 11.87 -28.27 37.84
N GLN A 154 10.99 -27.74 36.99
CA GLN A 154 10.53 -28.46 35.79
C GLN A 154 11.50 -28.36 34.61
N GLY A 155 12.22 -27.24 34.50
CA GLY A 155 13.16 -26.97 33.44
C GLY A 155 14.58 -27.26 33.88
N LEU A 156 15.16 -26.37 34.69
CA LEU A 156 16.60 -26.38 35.02
C LEU A 156 17.07 -27.69 35.65
N LEU A 157 16.42 -28.17 36.71
CA LEU A 157 16.84 -29.39 37.41
C LEU A 157 16.66 -30.63 36.52
N ALA A 158 15.55 -30.70 35.77
CA ALA A 158 15.32 -31.76 34.79
C ALA A 158 16.39 -31.74 33.68
N SER A 159 16.76 -30.57 33.18
CA SER A 159 17.81 -30.39 32.17
C SER A 159 19.18 -30.80 32.69
N ILE A 160 19.53 -30.41 33.92
CA ILE A 160 20.82 -30.74 34.53
C ILE A 160 20.93 -32.26 34.72
N SER A 161 19.91 -32.89 35.30
CA SER A 161 19.87 -34.35 35.45
C SER A 161 20.01 -35.07 34.11
N LYS A 162 19.33 -34.58 33.06
CA LYS A 162 19.39 -35.16 31.72
C LYS A 162 20.74 -34.94 31.00
N LEU A 163 21.36 -33.77 31.16
CA LEU A 163 22.56 -33.39 30.42
C LEU A 163 23.86 -33.84 31.11
N PHE A 164 23.87 -33.91 32.45
CA PHE A 164 25.08 -34.17 33.24
C PHE A 164 24.97 -35.41 34.14
N GLY A 165 23.79 -36.02 34.31
CA GLY A 165 23.56 -37.17 35.19
C GLY A 165 23.63 -36.82 36.68
N GLU A 166 23.03 -37.66 37.56
CA GLU A 166 22.97 -37.43 39.01
C GLU A 166 24.31 -37.60 39.77
N GLY A 167 25.46 -37.57 39.09
CA GLY A 167 26.73 -38.05 39.67
C GLY A 167 27.97 -37.18 39.46
N ASN A 168 27.84 -35.91 39.06
CA ASN A 168 28.99 -35.01 38.91
C ASN A 168 28.74 -33.66 39.58
N ILE A 169 28.57 -33.69 40.90
CA ILE A 169 28.80 -32.54 41.76
C ILE A 169 30.01 -32.91 42.64
N ASP A 170 31.20 -32.78 42.05
CA ASP A 170 32.47 -32.60 42.78
C ASP A 170 32.90 -31.13 42.63
#